data_AF-A0A3D5IA53-F1
#
_entry.id   AF-A0A3D5IA53-F1
#
_cell.length_a   1.000
_cell.length_b   1.000
_cell.length_c   1.000
_cell.angle_alpha   90.00
_cell.angle_beta   90.00
_cell.angle_gamma   90.00
#
_symmetry.space_group_name_H-M   'P 1'
#
loop_
_entity.id
_entity.type
_entity.pdbx_description
1 polymer ?
#
loop_
_entity_poly.entity_id
_entity_poly.type
_entity_poly.pdbx_seq_one_letter_code
_entity_poly.pdbx_strand_id
1 'polypeptide(L)'
;MTIEELIAQAESGLTAQFARIDRMEEIGTRRVLDAFREHQVAYRHFAPTTGYGYDDVGRDTLEKIFAELFGTQAAIVRPQIASGTHAISLCLFGLVLPGDDIVSATGMPYDTLQDIIGWGEGDAPVGSLREMGVSFHPVALRDGKIDLDAVENAITPKTKLVIAQRSRGYDWRPSLMPEEFAPLAKMLHEKHPGVRLMVDNCYG
;
A
#
# COMPACT_ATOMS: atom_id res chain seq x y z
N MET A 1 4.99 27.60 -34.04
CA MET A 1 4.24 26.39 -33.69
C MET A 1 2.93 26.79 -33.05
N THR A 2 1.81 26.32 -33.57
CA THR A 2 0.50 26.43 -32.89
C THR A 2 0.42 25.40 -31.75
N ILE A 3 -0.61 25.51 -30.91
CA ILE A 3 -0.83 24.52 -29.84
C ILE A 3 -1.13 23.13 -30.42
N GLU A 4 -1.83 23.06 -31.55
CA GLU A 4 -2.14 21.81 -32.25
C GLU A 4 -0.88 21.13 -32.77
N GLU A 5 0.07 21.90 -33.30
CA GLU A 5 1.37 21.38 -33.74
C GLU A 5 2.20 20.84 -32.57
N LEU A 6 2.13 21.51 -31.40
CA LEU A 6 2.79 21.05 -30.17
C LEU A 6 2.19 19.75 -29.65
N ILE A 7 0.86 19.61 -29.68
CA ILE A 7 0.16 18.39 -29.28
C ILE A 7 0.55 17.23 -30.20
N ALA A 8 0.46 17.42 -31.52
CA ALA A 8 0.78 16.36 -32.48
C ALA A 8 2.24 15.90 -32.37
N GLN A 9 3.18 16.83 -32.13
CA GLN A 9 4.57 16.49 -31.90
C GLN A 9 4.76 15.68 -30.61
N ALA A 10 4.10 16.09 -29.52
CA ALA A 10 4.18 15.38 -28.24
C ALA A 10 3.58 13.97 -28.33
N GLU A 11 2.41 13.82 -28.93
CA GLU A 11 1.75 12.52 -29.15
C GLU A 11 2.64 11.59 -29.98
N SER A 12 3.18 12.09 -31.10
CA SER A 12 4.10 11.33 -31.94
C SER A 12 5.33 10.85 -31.15
N GLY A 13 5.92 11.74 -30.33
CA GLY A 13 7.05 11.40 -29.46
C GLY A 13 6.73 10.39 -28.35
N LEU A 14 5.46 10.25 -27.97
CA LEU A 14 5.01 9.34 -26.90
C LEU A 14 4.44 8.01 -27.41
N THR A 15 4.36 7.81 -28.73
CA THR A 15 3.78 6.59 -29.37
C THR A 15 4.28 5.29 -28.73
N ALA A 16 5.59 5.16 -28.49
CA ALA A 16 6.17 3.95 -27.90
C ALA A 16 5.75 3.74 -26.44
N GLN A 17 5.50 4.82 -25.68
CA GLN A 17 5.03 4.74 -24.30
C GLN A 17 3.56 4.36 -24.23
N PHE A 18 2.71 4.93 -25.09
CA PHE A 18 1.29 4.53 -25.18
C PHE A 18 1.17 3.06 -25.57
N ALA A 19 1.90 2.60 -26.59
CA ALA A 19 1.90 1.18 -26.96
C ALA A 19 2.39 0.25 -25.83
N ARG A 20 3.27 0.74 -24.93
CA ARG A 20 3.68 -0.03 -23.73
C ARG A 20 2.57 -0.07 -22.69
N ILE A 21 1.88 1.05 -22.46
CA ILE A 21 0.74 1.15 -21.54
C ILE A 21 -0.41 0.25 -22.01
N ASP A 22 -0.75 0.28 -23.30
CA ASP A 22 -1.80 -0.57 -23.89
C ASP A 22 -1.52 -2.06 -23.66
N ARG A 23 -0.26 -2.49 -23.82
CA ARG A 23 0.13 -3.88 -23.53
C ARG A 23 -0.01 -4.24 -22.04
N MET A 24 0.34 -3.32 -21.14
CA MET A 24 0.16 -3.54 -19.71
C MET A 24 -1.32 -3.61 -19.34
N GLU A 25 -2.15 -2.76 -19.94
CA GLU A 25 -3.61 -2.77 -19.76
C GLU A 25 -4.21 -4.08 -20.26
N GLU A 26 -3.80 -4.58 -21.44
CA GLU A 26 -4.28 -5.85 -21.97
C GLU A 26 -3.98 -7.01 -21.00
N ILE A 27 -2.75 -7.07 -20.48
CA ILE A 27 -2.33 -8.08 -19.51
C ILE A 27 -3.15 -7.95 -18.22
N GLY A 28 -3.28 -6.73 -17.67
CA GLY A 28 -4.05 -6.47 -16.46
C GLY A 28 -5.51 -6.85 -16.59
N THR A 29 -6.14 -6.45 -17.69
CA THR A 29 -7.54 -6.77 -18.02
C THR A 29 -7.73 -8.28 -18.13
N ARG A 30 -6.83 -8.98 -18.83
CA ARG A 30 -6.90 -10.45 -18.93
C ARG A 30 -6.81 -11.12 -17.57
N ARG A 31 -5.88 -10.69 -16.69
CA ARG A 31 -5.76 -11.23 -15.32
C ARG A 31 -7.06 -11.05 -14.52
N VAL A 32 -7.69 -9.89 -14.61
CA VAL A 32 -8.98 -9.63 -13.93
C VAL A 32 -10.08 -10.53 -14.49
N LEU A 33 -10.18 -10.66 -15.82
CA LEU A 33 -11.17 -11.52 -16.46
C LEU A 33 -10.98 -13.00 -16.10
N ASP A 34 -9.73 -13.47 -16.03
CA ASP A 34 -9.42 -14.85 -15.67
C ASP A 34 -9.76 -15.13 -14.20
N ALA A 35 -9.43 -14.23 -13.28
CA ALA A 35 -9.83 -14.35 -11.86
C ALA A 35 -11.36 -14.37 -11.68
N PHE A 36 -12.10 -13.55 -12.44
CA PHE A 36 -13.56 -13.57 -12.44
C PHE A 36 -14.13 -14.92 -12.93
N ARG A 37 -13.49 -15.53 -13.94
CA ARG A 37 -13.89 -16.83 -14.47
C ARG A 37 -13.57 -17.95 -13.50
N GLU A 38 -12.38 -17.96 -12.92
CA GLU A 38 -11.95 -18.96 -11.92
C GLU A 38 -12.88 -18.96 -10.70
N HIS A 39 -13.21 -17.78 -10.19
CA HIS A 39 -14.16 -17.61 -9.10
C HIS A 39 -15.63 -17.68 -9.52
N GLN A 40 -15.91 -18.03 -10.78
CA GLN A 40 -17.26 -18.25 -11.33
C GLN A 40 -18.22 -17.10 -11.02
N VAL A 41 -17.75 -15.86 -11.17
CA VAL A 41 -18.55 -14.66 -10.93
C VAL A 41 -19.81 -14.69 -11.82
N ALA A 42 -20.94 -14.34 -11.21
CA ALA A 42 -22.27 -14.54 -11.78
C ALA A 42 -23.24 -13.59 -11.08
N TYR A 43 -24.45 -13.44 -11.63
CA TYR A 43 -25.47 -12.51 -11.14
C TYR A 43 -25.72 -12.60 -9.61
N ARG A 44 -25.67 -13.82 -9.05
CA ARG A 44 -25.83 -14.08 -7.60
C ARG A 44 -24.87 -13.30 -6.71
N HIS A 45 -23.65 -13.01 -7.18
CA HIS A 45 -22.63 -12.30 -6.40
C HIS A 45 -22.89 -10.79 -6.31
N PHE A 46 -23.86 -10.27 -7.08
CA PHE A 46 -24.27 -8.86 -7.02
C PHE A 46 -25.54 -8.65 -6.19
N ALA A 47 -26.09 -9.71 -5.59
CA ALA A 47 -27.24 -9.59 -4.71
C ALA A 47 -26.85 -8.87 -3.42
N PRO A 48 -27.62 -7.87 -2.95
CA PRO A 48 -27.31 -7.18 -1.71
C PRO A 48 -27.58 -8.07 -0.50
N THR A 49 -26.80 -7.88 0.56
CA THR A 49 -27.09 -8.44 1.89
C THR A 49 -27.50 -7.33 2.86
N THR A 50 -28.26 -7.68 3.89
CA THR A 50 -28.75 -6.73 4.89
C THR A 50 -28.55 -7.29 6.30
N GLY A 51 -28.75 -6.45 7.32
CA GLY A 51 -28.56 -6.84 8.72
C GLY A 51 -27.10 -7.18 9.02
N TYR A 52 -26.85 -8.36 9.59
CA TYR A 52 -25.50 -8.80 9.96
C TYR A 52 -24.60 -9.11 8.75
N GLY A 53 -25.20 -9.45 7.59
CA GLY A 53 -24.43 -9.82 6.41
C GLY A 53 -23.62 -11.11 6.55
N TYR A 54 -24.08 -12.08 7.34
CA TYR A 54 -23.46 -13.42 7.37
C TYR A 54 -23.63 -14.13 6.03
N ASP A 55 -22.63 -14.96 5.68
CA ASP A 55 -22.61 -15.78 4.46
C ASP A 55 -22.87 -15.02 3.15
N ASP A 56 -22.38 -13.78 3.08
CA ASP A 56 -22.43 -12.95 1.87
C ASP A 56 -21.42 -13.45 0.83
N VAL A 57 -21.92 -14.30 -0.07
CA VAL A 57 -21.13 -14.89 -1.16
C VAL A 57 -20.56 -13.85 -2.12
N GLY A 58 -21.21 -12.69 -2.28
CA GLY A 58 -20.76 -11.64 -3.19
C GLY A 58 -19.49 -10.98 -2.67
N ARG A 59 -19.54 -10.49 -1.42
CA ARG A 59 -18.37 -9.85 -0.82
C ARG A 59 -17.23 -10.85 -0.56
N ASP A 60 -17.55 -12.11 -0.21
CA ASP A 60 -16.52 -13.11 0.12
C ASP A 60 -15.80 -13.57 -1.15
N THR A 61 -16.50 -13.62 -2.28
CA THR A 61 -15.90 -13.89 -3.60
C THR A 61 -15.06 -12.71 -4.08
N LEU A 62 -15.51 -11.46 -3.86
CA LEU A 62 -14.72 -10.27 -4.19
C LEU A 62 -13.37 -10.25 -3.46
N GLU A 63 -13.37 -10.59 -2.16
CA GLU A 63 -12.12 -10.67 -1.39
C GLU A 63 -11.17 -11.75 -1.90
N LYS A 64 -11.69 -12.90 -2.32
CA LYS A 64 -10.85 -13.96 -2.93
C LYS A 64 -10.23 -13.50 -4.25
N ILE A 65 -11.00 -12.82 -5.11
CA ILE A 65 -10.51 -12.26 -6.37
C ILE A 65 -9.38 -11.25 -6.10
N PHE A 66 -9.57 -10.35 -5.12
CA PHE A 66 -8.50 -9.40 -4.77
C PHE A 66 -7.27 -10.12 -4.21
N ALA A 67 -7.44 -11.12 -3.35
CA ALA A 67 -6.32 -11.92 -2.84
C ALA A 67 -5.54 -12.60 -3.97
N GLU A 68 -6.21 -13.20 -4.95
CA GLU A 68 -5.59 -13.79 -6.13
C GLU A 68 -4.82 -12.75 -6.96
N LEU A 69 -5.47 -11.62 -7.29
CA LEU A 69 -4.88 -10.59 -8.14
C LEU A 69 -3.64 -9.93 -7.52
N PHE A 70 -3.61 -9.79 -6.19
CA PHE A 70 -2.47 -9.27 -5.44
C PHE A 70 -1.48 -10.35 -4.97
N GLY A 71 -1.76 -11.63 -5.24
CA GLY A 71 -0.89 -12.74 -4.86
C GLY A 71 -0.78 -12.93 -3.34
N THR A 72 -1.85 -12.65 -2.60
CA THR A 72 -1.91 -12.77 -1.14
C THR A 72 -2.80 -13.93 -0.70
N GLN A 73 -2.68 -14.32 0.58
CA GLN A 73 -3.51 -15.40 1.15
C GLN A 73 -4.96 -14.96 1.42
N ALA A 74 -5.17 -13.66 1.64
CA ALA A 74 -6.46 -13.06 1.93
C ALA A 74 -6.44 -11.57 1.55
N ALA A 75 -7.63 -10.98 1.40
CA ALA A 75 -7.83 -9.55 1.23
C ALA A 75 -9.09 -9.11 1.98
N ILE A 76 -9.16 -7.84 2.37
CA ILE A 76 -10.37 -7.22 2.91
C ILE A 76 -10.75 -6.06 2.00
N VAL A 77 -11.92 -6.16 1.34
CA VAL A 77 -12.39 -5.16 0.35
C VAL A 77 -13.85 -4.88 0.59
N ARG A 78 -14.12 -3.76 1.28
CA ARG A 78 -15.42 -3.52 1.92
C ARG A 78 -15.80 -2.04 1.93
N PRO A 79 -17.08 -1.70 1.72
CA PRO A 79 -17.56 -0.31 1.85
C PRO A 79 -17.45 0.24 3.28
N GLN A 80 -17.29 -0.61 4.29
CA GLN A 80 -16.98 -0.21 5.67
C GLN A 80 -15.62 0.50 5.77
N ILE A 81 -14.71 0.26 4.81
CA ILE A 81 -13.42 0.95 4.72
C ILE A 81 -13.61 2.19 3.84
N ALA A 82 -13.91 3.31 4.49
CA ALA A 82 -14.31 4.56 3.83
C ALA A 82 -13.26 5.22 2.91
N SER A 83 -11.96 4.93 3.08
CA SER A 83 -10.88 5.57 2.31
C SER A 83 -9.57 4.78 2.36
N GLY A 84 -8.60 5.15 1.51
CA GLY A 84 -7.23 4.61 1.58
C GLY A 84 -6.56 4.86 2.93
N THR A 85 -6.68 6.07 3.48
CA THR A 85 -6.18 6.39 4.83
C THR A 85 -6.85 5.52 5.90
N HIS A 86 -8.15 5.24 5.79
CA HIS A 86 -8.82 4.31 6.71
C HIS A 86 -8.28 2.87 6.57
N ALA A 87 -8.04 2.40 5.34
CA ALA A 87 -7.45 1.07 5.11
C ALA A 87 -6.06 0.93 5.74
N ILE A 88 -5.21 1.95 5.56
CA ILE A 88 -3.86 1.98 6.14
C ILE A 88 -3.94 2.05 7.66
N SER A 89 -4.81 2.91 8.21
CA SER A 89 -5.05 3.02 9.66
C SER A 89 -5.48 1.68 10.27
N LEU A 90 -6.45 1.00 9.64
CA LEU A 90 -6.91 -0.33 10.06
C LEU A 90 -5.76 -1.33 10.14
N CYS A 91 -4.87 -1.34 9.14
CA CYS A 91 -3.68 -2.19 9.14
C CYS A 91 -2.71 -1.80 10.26
N LEU A 92 -2.42 -0.51 10.47
CA LEU A 92 -1.53 -0.06 11.53
C LEU A 92 -2.04 -0.52 12.91
N PHE A 93 -3.26 -0.14 13.29
CA PHE A 93 -3.85 -0.51 14.57
C PHE A 93 -4.07 -2.03 14.73
N GLY A 94 -4.22 -2.77 13.63
CA GLY A 94 -4.35 -4.23 13.66
C GLY A 94 -3.02 -4.98 13.79
N LEU A 95 -1.89 -4.35 13.45
CA LEU A 95 -0.58 -5.00 13.36
C LEU A 95 0.37 -4.68 14.51
N VAL A 96 0.10 -3.63 15.30
CA VAL A 96 0.91 -3.23 16.45
C VAL A 96 0.10 -3.13 17.75
N LEU A 97 0.78 -3.28 18.87
CA LEU A 97 0.26 -3.18 20.23
C LEU A 97 1.00 -2.11 21.03
N PRO A 98 0.45 -1.67 22.18
CA PRO A 98 1.17 -0.77 23.09
C PRO A 98 2.58 -1.25 23.43
N GLY A 99 3.57 -0.36 23.24
CA GLY A 99 4.99 -0.65 23.47
C GLY A 99 5.74 -1.23 22.28
N ASP A 100 5.07 -1.51 21.15
CA ASP A 100 5.72 -1.87 19.89
C ASP A 100 6.31 -0.63 19.18
N ASP A 101 7.28 -0.87 18.29
CA ASP A 101 7.87 0.16 17.43
C ASP A 101 7.50 -0.07 15.95
N ILE A 102 7.27 1.04 15.24
CA ILE A 102 7.12 1.10 13.78
C ILE A 102 8.33 1.81 13.19
N VAL A 103 8.92 1.24 12.14
CA VAL A 103 9.95 1.89 11.33
C VAL A 103 9.37 2.22 9.96
N SER A 104 9.51 3.46 9.48
CA SER A 104 9.16 3.80 8.09
C SER A 104 10.41 3.81 7.22
N ALA A 105 10.44 2.93 6.22
CA ALA A 105 11.57 2.76 5.30
C ALA A 105 11.63 3.81 4.19
N THR A 106 10.63 4.70 4.10
CA THR A 106 10.49 5.69 3.03
C THR A 106 10.29 7.11 3.56
N GLY A 107 10.87 7.40 4.73
CA GLY A 107 10.75 8.70 5.39
C GLY A 107 9.41 8.89 6.10
N MET A 108 9.04 10.15 6.30
CA MET A 108 7.72 10.49 6.85
C MET A 108 6.62 10.15 5.85
N PRO A 109 5.53 9.50 6.27
CA PRO A 109 4.37 9.31 5.40
C PRO A 109 3.64 10.64 5.16
N TYR A 110 2.72 10.62 4.19
CA TYR A 110 1.85 11.74 3.88
C TYR A 110 1.08 12.26 5.11
N ASP A 111 0.76 13.56 5.08
CA ASP A 111 0.21 14.36 6.18
C ASP A 111 -0.88 13.66 7.02
N THR A 112 -1.94 13.13 6.40
CA THR A 112 -3.06 12.53 7.15
C THR A 112 -2.66 11.29 7.95
N LEU A 113 -1.59 10.59 7.57
CA LEU A 113 -1.10 9.45 8.33
C LEU A 113 -0.27 9.88 9.56
N GLN A 114 0.26 11.09 9.56
CA GLN A 114 1.02 11.64 10.69
C GLN A 114 0.12 11.83 11.91
N ASP A 115 -1.14 12.25 11.72
CA ASP A 115 -2.13 12.37 12.79
C ASP A 115 -2.49 11.00 13.39
N ILE A 116 -2.65 9.97 12.55
CA ILE A 116 -2.90 8.58 12.98
C ILE A 116 -1.72 8.04 13.81
N ILE A 117 -0.50 8.34 13.37
CA ILE A 117 0.72 7.97 14.10
C ILE A 117 0.83 8.78 15.41
N GLY A 118 0.36 10.02 15.42
CA GLY A 118 0.58 10.98 16.51
C GLY A 118 1.94 11.65 16.44
N TRP A 119 2.47 11.85 15.23
CA TRP A 119 3.75 12.50 15.00
C TRP A 119 3.70 14.01 15.30
N GLY A 120 4.74 14.55 15.91
CA GLY A 120 4.85 15.97 16.26
C GLY A 120 5.22 16.22 17.72
N GLU A 121 5.37 17.49 18.09
CA GLU A 121 5.64 17.90 19.47
C GLU A 121 4.34 18.07 20.28
N GLY A 122 4.46 18.08 21.61
CA GLY A 122 3.32 18.25 22.52
C GLY A 122 2.63 16.93 22.89
N ASP A 123 1.39 17.05 23.37
CA ASP A 123 0.57 15.91 23.80
C ASP A 123 0.20 15.03 22.61
N ALA A 124 0.16 13.72 22.84
CA ALA A 124 -0.24 12.77 21.80
C ALA A 124 -1.71 13.01 21.41
N PRO A 125 -2.05 13.10 20.12
CA PRO A 125 -3.43 13.20 19.68
C PRO A 125 -4.26 12.02 20.18
N VAL A 126 -5.50 12.29 20.63
CA VAL A 126 -6.41 11.25 21.13
C VAL A 126 -6.72 10.25 20.01
N GLY A 127 -6.61 8.96 20.33
CA GLY A 127 -6.78 7.84 19.42
C GLY A 127 -5.58 7.55 18.52
N SER A 128 -4.44 8.25 18.69
CA SER A 128 -3.24 7.99 17.89
C SER A 128 -2.43 6.80 18.41
N LEU A 129 -1.59 6.24 17.54
CA LEU A 129 -0.65 5.18 17.91
C LEU A 129 0.30 5.62 19.03
N ARG A 130 0.76 6.88 19.00
CA ARG A 130 1.59 7.44 20.06
C ARG A 130 0.87 7.52 21.42
N GLU A 131 -0.43 7.85 21.46
CA GLU A 131 -1.20 7.81 22.71
C GLU A 131 -1.28 6.38 23.26
N MET A 132 -1.37 5.39 22.37
CA MET A 132 -1.34 3.97 22.73
C MET A 132 0.07 3.46 23.12
N GLY A 133 1.10 4.31 23.11
CA GLY A 133 2.46 3.95 23.48
C GLY A 133 3.24 3.22 22.38
N VAL A 134 2.83 3.35 21.11
CA VAL A 134 3.58 2.85 19.95
C VAL A 134 4.60 3.91 19.52
N SER A 135 5.85 3.52 19.36
CA SER A 135 6.90 4.43 18.85
C SER A 135 6.95 4.42 17.33
N PHE A 136 7.38 5.53 16.73
CA PHE A 136 7.54 5.65 15.28
C PHE A 136 8.91 6.22 14.89
N HIS A 137 9.59 5.57 13.95
CA HIS A 137 10.94 5.90 13.52
C HIS A 137 11.01 6.07 11.99
N PRO A 138 10.99 7.30 11.47
CA PRO A 138 11.16 7.54 10.03
C PRO A 138 12.63 7.44 9.63
N VAL A 139 12.92 6.66 8.60
CA VAL A 139 14.24 6.57 7.98
C VAL A 139 14.20 7.24 6.62
N ALA A 140 15.03 8.28 6.44
CA ALA A 140 15.10 9.01 5.17
C ALA A 140 15.61 8.11 4.04
N LEU A 141 15.12 8.37 2.82
CA LEU A 141 15.66 7.75 1.62
C LEU A 141 17.09 8.24 1.35
N ARG A 142 17.92 7.38 0.76
CA ARG A 142 19.24 7.71 0.24
C ARG A 142 19.18 7.76 -1.27
N ASP A 143 19.37 8.95 -1.84
CA ASP A 143 19.30 9.20 -3.29
C ASP A 143 17.99 8.72 -3.93
N GLY A 144 16.87 8.92 -3.23
CA GLY A 144 15.53 8.51 -3.68
C GLY A 144 15.23 7.02 -3.54
N LYS A 145 16.15 6.23 -2.93
CA LYS A 145 16.00 4.79 -2.69
C LYS A 145 15.98 4.47 -1.20
N ILE A 146 15.45 3.30 -0.87
CA ILE A 146 15.42 2.80 0.52
C ILE A 146 16.87 2.58 0.99
N ASP A 147 17.23 3.23 2.11
CA ASP A 147 18.52 3.02 2.77
C ASP A 147 18.42 1.78 3.69
N LEU A 148 18.75 0.61 3.13
CA LEU A 148 18.65 -0.66 3.85
C LEU A 148 19.47 -0.69 5.13
N ASP A 149 20.67 -0.09 5.12
CA ASP A 149 21.55 -0.08 6.29
C ASP A 149 20.95 0.79 7.39
N ALA A 150 20.42 1.96 7.03
CA ALA A 150 19.74 2.84 7.98
C ALA A 150 18.44 2.23 8.52
N VAL A 151 17.67 1.52 7.68
CA VAL A 151 16.47 0.80 8.12
C VAL A 151 16.84 -0.32 9.08
N GLU A 152 17.84 -1.14 8.77
CA GLU A 152 18.30 -2.23 9.64
C GLU A 152 18.78 -1.69 11.01
N ASN A 153 19.53 -0.59 11.01
CA ASN A 153 19.99 0.07 12.24
C ASN A 153 18.86 0.68 13.08
N ALA A 154 17.72 1.02 12.47
CA ALA A 154 16.55 1.55 13.18
C ALA A 154 15.69 0.43 13.80
N ILE A 155 15.88 -0.84 13.40
CA ILE A 155 15.13 -1.96 13.94
C ILE A 155 15.62 -2.29 15.36
N THR A 156 14.68 -2.34 16.30
CA THR A 156 14.91 -2.71 17.70
C THR A 156 14.20 -4.04 18.02
N PRO A 157 14.46 -4.66 19.19
CA PRO A 157 13.67 -5.81 19.64
C PRO A 157 12.15 -5.55 19.78
N LYS A 158 11.74 -4.28 19.88
CA LYS A 158 10.34 -3.86 19.95
C LYS A 158 9.72 -3.63 18.57
N THR A 159 10.51 -3.51 17.51
CA THR A 159 9.98 -3.30 16.17
C THR A 159 9.11 -4.49 15.76
N LYS A 160 7.86 -4.21 15.37
CA LYS A 160 6.93 -5.22 14.83
C LYS A 160 6.54 -4.96 13.39
N LEU A 161 6.66 -3.71 12.95
CA LEU A 161 6.20 -3.30 11.65
C LEU A 161 7.21 -2.35 11.00
N VAL A 162 7.58 -2.70 9.77
CA VAL A 162 8.21 -1.76 8.84
C VAL A 162 7.14 -1.35 7.84
N ILE A 163 6.93 -0.04 7.70
CA ILE A 163 6.05 0.52 6.68
C ILE A 163 6.88 1.12 5.53
N ALA A 164 6.32 1.11 4.34
CA ALA A 164 6.92 1.77 3.19
C ALA A 164 5.84 2.32 2.25
N GLN A 165 6.06 3.51 1.70
CA GLN A 165 5.13 4.19 0.81
C GLN A 165 5.63 4.12 -0.64
N ARG A 166 4.84 3.53 -1.52
CA ARG A 166 5.18 3.39 -2.93
C ARG A 166 5.15 4.72 -3.67
N SER A 167 4.00 5.40 -3.65
CA SER A 167 3.84 6.69 -4.31
C SER A 167 4.71 7.75 -3.63
N ARG A 168 5.27 8.67 -4.42
CA ARG A 168 5.98 9.85 -3.91
C ARG A 168 5.09 10.85 -3.17
N GLY A 169 3.77 10.77 -3.33
CA GLY A 169 2.87 11.80 -2.82
C GLY A 169 3.26 13.17 -3.37
N TYR A 170 3.53 14.12 -2.47
CA TYR A 170 3.97 15.48 -2.81
C TYR A 170 5.49 15.65 -2.82
N ASP A 171 6.26 14.61 -2.52
CA ASP A 171 7.72 14.69 -2.46
C ASP A 171 8.35 14.81 -3.84
N TRP A 172 9.45 15.58 -3.92
CA TRP A 172 10.27 15.70 -5.13
C TRP A 172 11.24 14.53 -5.31
N ARG A 173 10.69 13.32 -5.46
CA ARG A 173 11.44 12.08 -5.72
C ARG A 173 10.69 11.18 -6.72
N PRO A 174 11.32 10.15 -7.29
CA PRO A 174 10.58 9.09 -7.99
C PRO A 174 9.67 8.30 -7.03
N SER A 175 8.53 7.82 -7.54
CA SER A 175 7.78 6.75 -6.88
C SER A 175 8.59 5.46 -6.95
N LEU A 176 8.47 4.61 -5.93
CA LEU A 176 9.19 3.35 -5.87
C LEU A 176 8.47 2.28 -6.70
N MET A 177 9.23 1.43 -7.37
CA MET A 177 8.74 0.28 -8.11
C MET A 177 8.72 -0.98 -7.23
N PRO A 178 7.85 -1.97 -7.52
CA PRO A 178 7.78 -3.21 -6.74
C PRO A 178 9.13 -3.90 -6.51
N GLU A 179 10.01 -3.89 -7.51
CA GLU A 179 11.34 -4.50 -7.46
C GLU A 179 12.26 -3.83 -6.43
N GLU A 180 12.02 -2.55 -6.11
CA GLU A 180 12.81 -1.79 -5.15
C GLU A 180 12.50 -2.17 -3.70
N PHE A 181 11.37 -2.83 -3.44
CA PHE A 181 11.03 -3.38 -2.12
C PHE A 181 11.59 -4.78 -1.88
N ALA A 182 12.02 -5.49 -2.94
CA ALA A 182 12.50 -6.88 -2.81
C ALA A 182 13.71 -7.01 -1.87
N PRO A 183 14.73 -6.14 -1.91
CA PRO A 183 15.84 -6.18 -0.95
C PRO A 183 15.39 -5.94 0.49
N LEU A 184 14.44 -5.02 0.71
CA LEU A 184 13.89 -4.73 2.03
C LEU A 184 13.13 -5.94 2.58
N ALA A 185 12.23 -6.52 1.78
CA ALA A 185 11.47 -7.71 2.15
C ALA A 185 12.39 -8.90 2.48
N LYS A 186 13.43 -9.10 1.66
CA LYS A 186 14.43 -10.16 1.89
C LYS A 186 15.19 -9.96 3.20
N MET A 187 15.68 -8.73 3.46
CA MET A 187 16.40 -8.41 4.69
C MET A 187 15.53 -8.69 5.93
N LEU A 188 14.27 -8.25 5.91
CA LEU A 188 13.35 -8.49 7.03
C LEU A 188 13.08 -9.99 7.21
N HIS A 189 12.85 -10.74 6.14
CA HIS A 189 12.60 -12.18 6.23
C HIS A 189 13.79 -12.96 6.79
N GLU A 190 15.01 -12.67 6.34
CA GLU A 190 16.21 -13.41 6.71
C GLU A 190 16.76 -13.02 8.10
N LYS A 191 16.73 -11.73 8.44
CA LYS A 191 17.35 -11.21 9.66
C LYS A 191 16.37 -10.89 10.78
N HIS A 192 15.12 -10.57 10.44
CA HIS A 192 14.11 -10.10 11.40
C HIS A 192 12.76 -10.82 11.20
N PRO A 193 12.69 -12.16 11.33
CA PRO A 193 11.50 -12.95 10.98
C PRO A 193 10.23 -12.60 11.78
N GLY A 194 10.35 -11.85 12.88
CA GLY A 194 9.22 -11.33 13.66
C GLY A 194 8.70 -9.95 13.23
N VAL A 195 9.36 -9.29 12.26
CA VAL A 195 9.01 -7.97 11.76
C VAL A 195 8.26 -8.09 10.43
N ARG A 196 7.10 -7.44 10.34
CA ARG A 196 6.25 -7.46 9.15
C ARG A 196 6.58 -6.28 8.25
N LEU A 197 6.46 -6.46 6.93
CA LEU A 197 6.50 -5.36 5.96
C LEU A 197 5.08 -5.03 5.52
N MET A 198 4.69 -3.76 5.67
CA MET A 198 3.46 -3.21 5.13
C MET A 198 3.80 -2.15 4.08
N VAL A 199 3.25 -2.28 2.88
CA VAL A 199 3.44 -1.32 1.79
C VAL A 199 2.13 -0.58 1.53
N ASP A 200 2.15 0.74 1.65
CA ASP A 200 1.11 1.59 1.09
C ASP A 200 1.27 1.61 -0.44
N ASN A 201 0.34 0.92 -1.11
CA ASN A 201 0.33 0.71 -2.55
C ASN A 201 -0.62 1.67 -3.31
N CYS A 202 -1.07 2.78 -2.68
CA CYS A 202 -1.89 3.77 -3.37
C CYS A 202 -1.19 4.30 -4.64
N TYR A 203 -1.96 4.47 -5.73
CA TYR A 203 -1.50 4.87 -7.07
C TYR A 203 -0.56 3.89 -7.78
N GLY A 204 -0.48 2.65 -7.29
CA GLY A 204 0.41 1.60 -7.79
C GLY A 204 -0.12 0.78 -8.96
#